data_AF-A0A432KGQ4-F1
#
_entry.id   AF-A0A432KGQ4-F1
#
_cell.length_a   1.000
_cell.length_b   1.000
_cell.length_c   1.000
_cell.angle_alpha   90.00
_cell.angle_beta   90.00
_cell.angle_gamma   90.00
#
_symmetry.space_group_name_H-M   'P 1'
#
loop_
_entity.id
_entity.type
_entity.pdbx_description
1 polymer ?
#
loop_
_entity_poly.entity_id
_entity_poly.type
_entity_poly.pdbx_seq_one_letter_code
_entity_poly.pdbx_strand_id
1 'polypeptide(L)'
;MKNIKKLLLYAFTFVGMFSLMAVSCEDLSEDITVDVPTDVSKTFRVSSTETGAFEIVEQVDLASDEIAERREQMKDFTIESFDFAVVDNLEEGSGIPTDLELLFDAGDTKVVTGSGFLSGSTFEEQLNSLSPEYVTELKQAVEIYVLDDGTLLEITLEGYADAPMDYTVTFTMKGTIEAGVQ
;
A
#
# COMPACT_ATOMS: atom_id res chain seq x y z
N MET A 1 17.21 69.04 -28.91
CA MET A 1 17.68 68.28 -27.73
C MET A 1 16.51 67.54 -27.05
N LYS A 2 16.10 66.36 -27.56
CA LYS A 2 14.99 65.57 -26.97
C LYS A 2 15.22 64.04 -26.94
N ASN A 3 16.43 63.55 -27.23
CA ASN A 3 16.70 62.11 -27.33
C ASN A 3 17.49 61.51 -26.16
N ILE A 4 18.10 62.31 -25.28
CA ILE A 4 18.87 61.80 -24.13
C ILE A 4 17.95 61.33 -22.98
N LYS A 5 16.78 61.97 -22.78
CA LYS A 5 15.83 61.57 -21.73
C LYS A 5 15.13 60.23 -21.99
N LYS A 6 15.06 59.78 -23.26
CA LYS A 6 14.47 58.47 -23.59
C LYS A 6 15.46 57.31 -23.39
N LEU A 7 16.76 57.55 -23.52
CA LEU A 7 17.78 56.49 -23.39
C LEU A 7 18.00 56.05 -21.93
N LEU A 8 17.89 56.97 -20.97
CA LEU A 8 18.07 56.68 -19.54
C LEU A 8 16.92 55.86 -18.93
N LEU A 9 15.70 55.96 -19.48
CA LEU A 9 14.55 55.22 -18.97
C LEU A 9 14.61 53.71 -19.32
N TYR A 10 15.24 53.37 -20.46
CA TYR A 10 15.45 51.98 -20.87
C TYR A 10 16.63 51.30 -20.15
N ALA A 11 17.64 52.06 -19.71
CA ALA A 11 18.75 51.49 -18.94
C ALA A 11 18.35 51.10 -17.50
N PHE A 12 17.43 51.85 -16.89
CA PHE A 12 16.94 51.55 -15.53
C PHE A 12 15.95 50.38 -15.48
N THR A 13 15.20 50.14 -16.56
CA THR A 13 14.32 48.96 -16.69
C THR A 13 15.08 47.68 -16.99
N PHE A 14 16.28 47.76 -17.58
CA PHE A 14 17.08 46.56 -17.87
C PHE A 14 17.85 46.05 -16.64
N VAL A 15 18.35 46.93 -15.76
CA VAL A 15 19.08 46.50 -14.55
C VAL A 15 18.13 46.00 -13.45
N GLY A 16 16.92 46.56 -13.34
CA GLY A 16 15.89 46.08 -12.41
C GLY A 16 15.34 44.69 -12.74
N MET A 17 15.40 44.28 -14.01
CA MET A 17 14.96 42.94 -14.45
C MET A 17 16.01 41.86 -14.15
N PHE A 18 17.29 42.22 -14.05
CA PHE A 18 18.35 41.29 -13.63
C PHE A 18 18.54 41.22 -12.10
N SER A 19 18.14 42.24 -11.33
CA SER A 19 18.19 42.16 -9.86
C SER A 19 17.05 41.33 -9.26
N LEU A 20 15.93 41.14 -9.98
CA LEU A 20 14.85 40.22 -9.56
C LEU A 20 15.11 38.77 -9.97
N MET A 21 16.10 38.49 -10.83
CA MET A 21 16.62 37.13 -11.00
C MET A 21 17.58 36.71 -9.87
N ALA A 22 17.91 37.62 -8.93
CA ALA A 22 18.76 37.31 -7.78
C ALA A 22 17.97 37.07 -6.48
N VAL A 23 16.63 37.02 -6.55
CA VAL A 23 15.76 36.63 -5.41
C VAL A 23 14.85 35.49 -5.84
N SER A 24 15.49 34.38 -6.19
CA SER A 24 15.08 33.01 -5.89
C SER A 24 16.01 32.12 -6.74
N CYS A 25 17.29 32.08 -6.35
CA CYS A 25 17.93 30.78 -6.20
C CYS A 25 17.45 30.25 -4.83
N GLU A 26 16.14 30.11 -4.64
CA GLU A 26 15.71 28.94 -3.88
C GLU A 26 16.24 27.77 -4.68
N ASP A 27 16.93 26.93 -3.95
CA ASP A 27 17.50 25.68 -4.37
C ASP A 27 16.38 24.86 -5.07
N LEU A 28 16.19 25.06 -6.38
CA LEU A 28 15.41 24.18 -7.25
C LEU A 28 16.23 22.91 -7.55
N SER A 29 16.86 22.37 -6.50
CA SER A 29 17.06 20.94 -6.35
C SER A 29 15.80 20.34 -5.71
N GLU A 30 14.61 20.75 -6.19
CA GLU A 30 13.44 19.89 -6.06
C GLU A 30 13.81 18.62 -6.82
N ASP A 31 14.32 17.65 -6.09
CA ASP A 31 14.58 16.31 -6.58
C ASP A 31 13.36 15.88 -7.37
N ILE A 32 13.51 15.74 -8.68
CA ILE A 32 12.41 15.31 -9.54
C ILE A 32 12.04 13.90 -9.08
N THR A 33 10.82 13.71 -8.62
CA THR A 33 10.28 12.40 -8.25
C THR A 33 9.22 11.95 -9.24
N VAL A 34 9.05 10.64 -9.35
CA VAL A 34 7.98 10.01 -10.13
C VAL A 34 7.24 9.00 -9.27
N ASP A 35 5.92 9.00 -9.44
CA ASP A 35 5.02 8.02 -8.85
C ASP A 35 4.95 6.78 -9.75
N VAL A 36 5.33 5.63 -9.18
CA VAL A 36 5.28 4.33 -9.85
C VAL A 36 4.20 3.48 -9.18
N PRO A 37 3.08 3.21 -9.89
CA PRO A 37 2.06 2.30 -9.39
C PRO A 37 2.65 0.91 -9.16
N THR A 38 2.28 0.30 -8.04
CA THR A 38 2.79 -1.01 -7.62
C THR A 38 1.63 -1.84 -7.09
N ASP A 39 1.47 -3.03 -7.67
CA ASP A 39 0.44 -4.00 -7.27
C ASP A 39 1.13 -5.28 -6.78
N VAL A 40 0.80 -5.71 -5.57
CA VAL A 40 1.24 -6.98 -4.99
C VAL A 40 0.03 -7.88 -4.82
N SER A 41 0.14 -9.13 -5.27
CA SER A 41 -0.94 -10.10 -5.11
C SER A 41 -0.41 -11.45 -4.64
N LYS A 42 -1.20 -12.11 -3.80
CA LYS A 42 -0.94 -13.46 -3.33
C LYS A 42 -2.23 -14.26 -3.34
N THR A 43 -2.18 -15.43 -3.97
CA THR A 43 -3.27 -16.40 -3.94
C THR A 43 -2.90 -17.58 -3.05
N PHE A 44 -3.81 -17.97 -2.16
CA PHE A 44 -3.68 -19.11 -1.27
C PHE A 44 -5.02 -19.84 -1.11
N ARG A 45 -4.99 -21.06 -0.56
CA ARG A 45 -6.16 -21.92 -0.43
C ARG A 45 -6.55 -22.09 1.04
N VAL A 46 -7.82 -21.90 1.34
CA VAL A 46 -8.43 -22.11 2.66
C VAL A 46 -9.36 -23.30 2.56
N SER A 47 -8.97 -24.44 3.12
CA SER A 47 -9.77 -25.66 3.02
C SER A 47 -9.85 -26.43 4.33
N SER A 48 -11.04 -26.88 4.68
CA SER A 48 -11.27 -27.86 5.75
C SER A 48 -12.28 -28.90 5.30
N THR A 49 -11.98 -30.18 5.56
CA THR A 49 -12.89 -31.30 5.29
C THR A 49 -13.74 -31.69 6.49
N GLU A 50 -13.40 -31.19 7.68
CA GLU A 50 -14.06 -31.51 8.94
C GLU A 50 -14.49 -30.24 9.67
N THR A 51 -15.50 -30.37 10.52
CA THR A 51 -15.91 -29.29 11.41
C THR A 51 -14.83 -29.06 12.47
N GLY A 52 -14.39 -27.82 12.67
CA GLY A 52 -13.37 -27.50 13.66
C GLY A 52 -12.64 -26.19 13.41
N ALA A 53 -11.74 -25.86 14.34
CA ALA A 53 -10.85 -24.71 14.20
C ALA A 53 -9.83 -24.94 13.09
N PHE A 54 -9.48 -23.87 12.38
CA PHE A 54 -8.41 -23.86 11.39
C PHE A 54 -7.53 -22.62 11.57
N GLU A 55 -6.29 -22.74 11.10
CA GLU A 55 -5.29 -21.69 11.07
C GLU A 55 -4.51 -21.84 9.77
N ILE A 56 -4.32 -20.73 9.05
CA ILE A 56 -3.54 -20.66 7.82
C ILE A 56 -2.59 -19.49 7.94
N VAL A 57 -1.32 -19.76 7.67
CA VAL A 57 -0.26 -18.76 7.71
C VAL A 57 0.33 -18.67 6.31
N GLU A 58 0.30 -17.47 5.73
CA GLU A 58 0.78 -17.19 4.39
C GLU A 58 1.76 -16.01 4.39
N GLN A 59 2.81 -16.15 3.59
CA GLN A 59 3.80 -15.08 3.41
C GLN A 59 3.61 -14.43 2.04
N VAL A 60 3.41 -13.12 2.06
CA VAL A 60 3.31 -12.24 0.90
C VAL A 60 4.63 -11.50 0.76
N ASP A 61 5.29 -11.70 -0.37
CA ASP A 61 6.44 -10.88 -0.73
C ASP A 61 5.93 -9.56 -1.31
N LEU A 62 6.17 -8.49 -0.56
CA LEU A 62 5.87 -7.12 -0.93
C LEU A 62 6.93 -6.55 -1.87
N ALA A 63 8.07 -7.23 -2.10
CA ALA A 63 9.07 -6.81 -3.08
C ALA A 63 8.53 -7.04 -4.49
N SER A 64 7.80 -6.07 -5.02
CA SER A 64 7.51 -6.05 -6.45
C SER A 64 8.80 -5.80 -7.25
N ASP A 65 8.77 -6.13 -8.54
CA ASP A 65 9.88 -5.83 -9.45
C ASP A 65 10.21 -4.31 -9.43
N GLU A 66 9.20 -3.45 -9.29
CA GLU A 66 9.35 -2.00 -9.17
C GLU A 66 10.10 -1.58 -7.89
N ILE A 67 9.78 -2.20 -6.74
CA ILE A 67 10.47 -1.95 -5.46
C ILE A 67 11.93 -2.39 -5.56
N ALA A 68 12.18 -3.58 -6.11
CA ALA A 68 13.54 -4.10 -6.28
C ALA A 68 14.39 -3.21 -7.20
N GLU A 69 13.81 -2.72 -8.31
CA GLU A 69 14.51 -1.84 -9.26
C GLU A 69 14.81 -0.44 -8.69
N ARG A 70 13.97 0.05 -7.77
CA ARG A 70 14.01 1.46 -7.31
C ARG A 70 14.44 1.62 -5.88
N ARG A 71 14.79 0.53 -5.18
CA ARG A 71 15.11 0.51 -3.75
C ARG A 71 15.99 1.67 -3.28
N GLU A 72 17.08 1.96 -3.99
CA GLU A 72 18.03 3.03 -3.63
C GLU A 72 17.50 4.46 -3.90
N GLN A 73 16.43 4.58 -4.68
CA GLN A 73 15.81 5.83 -5.12
C GLN A 73 14.45 6.07 -4.46
N MET A 74 13.91 5.07 -3.74
CA MET A 74 12.65 5.17 -3.02
C MET A 74 12.76 6.25 -1.95
N LYS A 75 11.82 7.19 -1.99
CA LYS A 75 11.66 8.22 -0.97
C LYS A 75 10.45 7.97 -0.11
N ASP A 76 9.38 7.48 -0.73
CA ASP A 76 8.15 7.16 -0.06
C ASP A 76 7.49 5.92 -0.69
N PHE A 77 6.65 5.26 0.09
CA PHE A 77 5.80 4.17 -0.33
C PHE A 77 4.44 4.37 0.33
N THR A 78 3.40 4.57 -0.48
CA THR A 78 2.03 4.82 0.00
C THR A 78 1.11 3.69 -0.42
N ILE A 79 0.30 3.17 0.50
CA ILE A 79 -0.68 2.12 0.23
C ILE A 79 -2.06 2.72 0.00
N GLU A 80 -2.64 2.42 -1.15
CA GLU A 80 -3.96 2.87 -1.56
C GLU A 80 -5.06 1.96 -1.03
N SER A 81 -4.88 0.63 -1.12
CA SER A 81 -5.92 -0.33 -0.71
C SER A 81 -5.37 -1.72 -0.41
N PHE A 82 -6.14 -2.45 0.39
CA PHE A 82 -6.08 -3.89 0.55
C PHE A 82 -7.43 -4.46 0.15
N ASP A 83 -7.42 -5.58 -0.56
CA ASP A 83 -8.63 -6.25 -1.03
C ASP A 83 -8.45 -7.77 -1.01
N PHE A 84 -9.54 -8.47 -0.73
CA PHE A 84 -9.61 -9.93 -0.82
C PHE A 84 -10.66 -10.33 -1.84
N ALA A 85 -10.25 -11.11 -2.84
CA ALA A 85 -11.17 -11.80 -3.74
C ALA A 85 -11.25 -13.28 -3.36
N VAL A 86 -12.45 -13.86 -3.34
CA VAL A 86 -12.67 -15.24 -2.93
C VAL A 86 -13.42 -16.03 -3.99
N VAL A 87 -12.88 -17.20 -4.34
CA VAL A 87 -13.54 -18.18 -5.21
C VAL A 87 -13.86 -19.43 -4.40
N ASP A 88 -15.12 -19.84 -4.43
CA ASP A 88 -15.56 -21.12 -3.87
C ASP A 88 -15.22 -22.26 -4.85
N ASN A 89 -14.50 -23.27 -4.37
CA ASN A 89 -14.04 -24.40 -5.16
C ASN A 89 -15.01 -25.60 -5.09
N LEU A 90 -16.01 -25.59 -4.20
CA LEU A 90 -16.98 -26.70 -4.07
C LEU A 90 -18.21 -26.46 -4.95
N GLU A 91 -18.58 -27.45 -5.77
CA GLU A 91 -19.74 -27.37 -6.66
C GLU A 91 -21.07 -27.17 -5.91
N GLU A 92 -21.20 -27.76 -4.72
CA GLU A 92 -22.39 -27.64 -3.86
C GLU A 92 -22.35 -26.42 -2.94
N GLY A 93 -21.27 -25.63 -2.98
CA GLY A 93 -21.00 -24.51 -2.09
C GLY A 93 -20.25 -24.92 -0.82
N SER A 94 -19.33 -24.07 -0.41
CA SER A 94 -18.56 -24.18 0.83
C SER A 94 -19.30 -23.59 2.02
N GLY A 95 -19.07 -24.17 3.19
CA GLY A 95 -19.47 -23.57 4.47
C GLY A 95 -18.73 -22.26 4.72
N ILE A 96 -19.45 -21.24 5.19
CA ILE A 96 -18.86 -19.94 5.54
C ILE A 96 -18.20 -20.06 6.92
N PRO A 97 -16.92 -19.70 7.07
CA PRO A 97 -16.25 -19.75 8.36
C PRO A 97 -16.86 -18.78 9.39
N THR A 98 -16.81 -19.17 10.66
CA THR A 98 -17.20 -18.34 11.81
C THR A 98 -15.99 -18.05 12.69
N ASP A 99 -16.14 -17.13 13.65
CA ASP A 99 -15.08 -16.75 14.60
C ASP A 99 -13.76 -16.38 13.90
N LEU A 100 -13.88 -15.72 12.74
CA LEU A 100 -12.77 -15.37 11.89
C LEU A 100 -11.93 -14.23 12.50
N GLU A 101 -10.63 -14.45 12.55
CA GLU A 101 -9.61 -13.46 12.89
C GLU A 101 -8.56 -13.37 11.78
N LEU A 102 -8.13 -12.14 11.47
CA LEU A 102 -7.13 -11.86 10.44
C LEU A 102 -5.98 -11.06 11.06
N LEU A 103 -4.78 -11.62 11.01
CA LEU A 103 -3.60 -11.03 11.62
C LEU A 103 -2.57 -10.74 10.53
N PHE A 104 -1.91 -9.59 10.65
CA PHE A 104 -0.85 -9.18 9.75
C PHE A 104 0.42 -8.85 10.53
N ASP A 105 1.52 -9.51 10.19
CA ASP A 105 2.83 -9.27 10.80
C ASP A 105 3.80 -8.72 9.73
N ALA A 106 4.31 -7.51 9.96
CA ALA A 106 5.27 -6.81 9.10
C ALA A 106 6.58 -6.60 9.89
N GLY A 107 7.49 -7.58 9.80
CA GLY A 107 8.71 -7.62 10.62
C GLY A 107 8.40 -7.87 12.10
N ASP A 108 8.97 -7.03 12.98
CA ASP A 108 8.67 -7.07 14.43
C ASP A 108 7.36 -6.36 14.78
N THR A 109 6.76 -5.64 13.81
CA THR A 109 5.49 -4.93 14.00
C THR A 109 4.34 -5.89 13.74
N LYS A 110 3.56 -6.16 14.79
CA LYS A 110 2.31 -6.93 14.70
C LYS A 110 1.13 -5.98 14.57
N VAL A 111 0.39 -6.07 13.47
CA VAL A 111 -0.88 -5.37 13.27
C VAL A 111 -2.00 -6.39 13.32
N VAL A 112 -2.61 -6.51 14.49
CA VAL A 112 -3.65 -7.51 14.76
C VAL A 112 -5.01 -6.83 14.65
N THR A 113 -5.99 -7.44 13.94
CA THR A 113 -7.38 -7.03 14.13
C THR A 113 -7.76 -7.38 15.57
N GLY A 114 -7.59 -6.45 16.50
CA GLY A 114 -7.98 -6.68 17.88
C GLY A 114 -9.48 -6.93 17.97
N SER A 115 -9.90 -8.20 18.09
CA SER A 115 -11.28 -8.62 18.43
C SER A 115 -12.41 -8.13 17.50
N GLY A 116 -12.10 -7.84 16.24
CA GLY A 116 -13.11 -7.53 15.24
C GLY A 116 -13.54 -8.82 14.56
N PHE A 117 -14.51 -9.54 15.14
CA PHE A 117 -15.16 -10.65 14.43
C PHE A 117 -15.53 -10.20 13.03
N LEU A 118 -14.89 -10.78 12.01
CA LEU A 118 -15.20 -10.46 10.64
C LEU A 118 -16.69 -10.75 10.39
N SER A 119 -17.39 -9.77 9.82
CA SER A 119 -18.83 -9.82 9.64
C SER A 119 -19.17 -9.81 8.16
N GLY A 120 -20.12 -10.63 7.75
CA GLY A 120 -20.46 -10.76 6.34
C GLY A 120 -21.38 -11.94 6.13
N SER A 121 -22.11 -11.90 5.02
CA SER A 121 -22.95 -13.01 4.56
C SER A 121 -22.22 -13.98 3.64
N THR A 122 -20.98 -13.64 3.25
CA THR A 122 -20.07 -14.48 2.48
C THR A 122 -18.67 -14.38 3.08
N PHE A 123 -17.80 -15.35 2.73
CA PHE A 123 -16.41 -15.32 3.18
C PHE A 123 -15.63 -14.11 2.61
N GLU A 124 -15.94 -13.69 1.38
CA GLU A 124 -15.36 -12.48 0.79
C GLU A 124 -15.78 -11.21 1.55
N GLU A 125 -17.06 -11.09 1.89
CA GLU A 125 -17.56 -9.95 2.67
C GLU A 125 -16.92 -9.91 4.06
N GLN A 126 -16.73 -11.06 4.70
CA GLN A 126 -16.03 -11.15 5.98
C GLN A 126 -14.61 -10.62 5.87
N LEU A 127 -13.80 -11.11 4.92
CA LEU A 127 -12.40 -10.67 4.75
C LEU A 127 -12.28 -9.17 4.42
N ASN A 128 -13.25 -8.59 3.72
CA ASN A 128 -13.28 -7.17 3.38
C ASN A 128 -14.03 -6.29 4.40
N SER A 129 -14.49 -6.84 5.52
CA SER A 129 -15.23 -6.10 6.57
C SER A 129 -14.33 -5.41 7.60
N LEU A 130 -13.04 -5.24 7.28
CA LEU A 130 -12.05 -4.60 8.15
C LEU A 130 -12.46 -3.17 8.52
N SER A 131 -12.28 -2.79 9.79
CA SER A 131 -12.60 -1.42 10.21
C SER A 131 -11.63 -0.42 9.56
N PRO A 132 -12.07 0.82 9.28
CA PRO A 132 -11.19 1.85 8.72
C PRO A 132 -9.96 2.14 9.58
N GLU A 133 -10.08 2.08 10.90
CA GLU A 133 -8.97 2.25 11.84
C GLU A 133 -7.92 1.16 11.63
N TYR A 134 -8.37 -0.09 11.52
CA TYR A 134 -7.49 -1.23 11.29
C TYR A 134 -6.76 -1.14 9.94
N VAL A 135 -7.50 -0.81 8.87
CA VAL A 135 -6.91 -0.60 7.54
C VAL A 135 -5.86 0.51 7.60
N THR A 136 -6.11 1.59 8.34
CA THR A 136 -5.15 2.70 8.49
C THR A 136 -3.88 2.26 9.23
N GLU A 137 -4.02 1.52 10.33
CA GLU A 137 -2.88 0.99 11.09
C GLU A 137 -2.04 0.01 10.27
N LEU A 138 -2.69 -0.88 9.51
CA LEU A 138 -2.02 -1.83 8.64
C LEU A 138 -1.24 -1.12 7.53
N LYS A 139 -1.84 -0.11 6.88
CA LYS A 139 -1.15 0.69 5.87
C LYS A 139 0.14 1.28 6.43
N GLN A 140 0.04 2.01 7.53
CA GLN A 140 1.20 2.67 8.15
C GLN A 140 2.31 1.68 8.53
N ALA A 141 1.95 0.52 9.08
CA ALA A 141 2.94 -0.48 9.45
C ALA A 141 3.68 -1.05 8.24
N VAL A 142 2.96 -1.36 7.16
CA VAL A 142 3.56 -1.88 5.92
C VAL A 142 4.40 -0.80 5.22
N GLU A 143 3.90 0.43 5.15
CA GLU A 143 4.61 1.57 4.56
C GLU A 143 5.98 1.78 5.23
N ILE A 144 6.01 1.82 6.56
CA ILE A 144 7.25 1.95 7.35
C ILE A 144 8.17 0.74 7.13
N TYR A 145 7.61 -0.47 7.21
CA TYR A 145 8.39 -1.71 7.09
C TYR A 145 9.07 -1.84 5.73
N VAL A 146 8.35 -1.53 4.64
CA VAL A 146 8.88 -1.50 3.28
C VAL A 146 9.98 -0.47 3.15
N LEU A 147 9.82 0.74 3.68
CA LEU A 147 10.87 1.77 3.59
C LEU A 147 12.14 1.38 4.36
N ASP A 148 12.03 0.80 5.55
CA ASP A 148 13.19 0.51 6.40
C ASP A 148 14.10 -0.60 5.85
N ASP A 149 13.59 -1.82 5.61
CA ASP A 149 14.29 -2.90 4.85
C ASP A 149 13.50 -4.21 4.71
N GLY A 150 12.22 -4.20 5.05
CA GLY A 150 11.38 -5.38 5.13
C GLY A 150 10.47 -5.54 3.93
N THR A 151 10.38 -6.76 3.38
CA THR A 151 9.46 -7.01 2.25
C THR A 151 8.55 -8.21 2.48
N LEU A 152 8.59 -8.85 3.65
CA LEU A 152 7.71 -9.99 3.95
C LEU A 152 6.57 -9.59 4.87
N LEU A 153 5.35 -9.69 4.35
CA LEU A 153 4.12 -9.57 5.14
C LEU A 153 3.59 -10.97 5.40
N GLU A 154 3.44 -11.34 6.67
CA GLU A 154 2.77 -12.56 7.06
C GLU A 154 1.28 -12.26 7.31
N ILE A 155 0.42 -13.06 6.70
CA ILE A 155 -1.02 -13.04 6.87
C ILE A 155 -1.40 -14.33 7.58
N THR A 156 -1.98 -14.22 8.77
CA THR A 156 -2.56 -15.36 9.49
C THR A 156 -4.07 -15.23 9.49
N LEU A 157 -4.75 -16.27 9.02
CA LEU A 157 -6.20 -16.40 9.03
C LEU A 157 -6.59 -17.54 9.95
N GLU A 158 -7.31 -17.22 11.00
CA GLU A 158 -7.83 -18.16 11.99
C GLU A 158 -9.35 -18.14 12.00
N GLY A 159 -9.98 -19.27 12.33
CA GLY A 159 -11.42 -19.32 12.54
C GLY A 159 -11.93 -20.72 12.75
N TYR A 160 -13.24 -20.89 12.55
CA TYR A 160 -13.95 -22.15 12.74
C TYR A 160 -14.77 -22.51 11.49
N ALA A 161 -14.62 -23.75 11.03
CA ALA A 161 -15.41 -24.32 9.94
C ALA A 161 -16.57 -25.13 10.51
N ASP A 162 -17.81 -24.72 10.27
CA ASP A 162 -19.00 -25.48 10.68
C ASP A 162 -19.37 -26.61 9.71
N ALA A 163 -18.96 -26.48 8.45
CA ALA A 163 -19.18 -27.43 7.36
C ALA A 163 -17.92 -27.52 6.47
N PRO A 164 -17.83 -28.52 5.58
CA PRO A 164 -16.74 -28.58 4.61
C PRO A 164 -16.62 -27.27 3.82
N MET A 165 -15.39 -26.80 3.65
CA MET A 165 -15.09 -25.56 2.97
C MET A 165 -13.83 -25.70 2.13
N ASP A 166 -13.81 -25.05 0.99
CA ASP A 166 -12.67 -24.99 0.10
C ASP A 166 -12.73 -23.71 -0.74
N TYR A 167 -11.91 -22.73 -0.36
CA TYR A 167 -11.85 -21.43 -0.97
C TYR A 167 -10.46 -21.17 -1.54
N THR A 168 -10.42 -20.50 -2.69
CA THR A 168 -9.22 -19.84 -3.19
C THR A 168 -9.33 -18.35 -2.86
N VAL A 169 -8.42 -17.84 -2.03
CA VAL A 169 -8.39 -16.44 -1.60
C VAL A 169 -7.25 -15.74 -2.32
N THR A 170 -7.51 -14.57 -2.89
CA THR A 170 -6.51 -13.70 -3.48
C THR A 170 -6.47 -12.39 -2.70
N PHE A 171 -5.39 -12.20 -1.96
CA PHE A 171 -5.04 -10.92 -1.36
C PHE A 171 -4.39 -10.03 -2.41
N THR A 172 -4.83 -8.76 -2.47
CA THR A 172 -4.22 -7.73 -3.32
C THR A 172 -3.92 -6.50 -2.47
N MET A 173 -2.69 -6.01 -2.56
CA MET A 173 -2.28 -4.70 -2.06
C MET A 173 -1.94 -3.82 -3.26
N LYS A 174 -2.50 -2.60 -3.25
CA LYS A 174 -2.16 -1.57 -4.23
C LYS A 174 -1.50 -0.40 -3.55
N GLY A 175 -0.42 0.09 -4.13
CA GLY A 175 0.31 1.26 -3.64
C GLY A 175 1.02 2.00 -4.75
N THR A 176 1.71 3.06 -4.33
CA THR A 176 2.51 3.92 -5.19
C THR A 176 3.86 4.12 -4.54
N ILE A 177 4.93 3.97 -5.31
CA ILE A 177 6.31 4.28 -4.92
C ILE A 177 6.61 5.69 -5.43
N GLU A 178 7.04 6.59 -4.54
CA GLU A 178 7.68 7.83 -4.96
C GLU A 178 9.19 7.59 -5.06
N ALA A 179 9.74 7.69 -6.27
CA ALA A 179 11.17 7.47 -6.54
C ALA A 179 11.83 8.68 -7.20
N GLY A 180 13.08 8.97 -6.83
CA GLY A 180 13.88 10.02 -7.49
C GLY A 180 14.26 9.66 -8.93
N VAL A 181 14.25 10.66 -9.82
CA VAL A 181 14.69 10.52 -11.22
C VAL A 181 16.18 10.82 -11.31
N GLN A 182 16.95 9.94 -11.97
CA GLN A 182 18.37 10.17 -12.32
C GLN A 182 18.53 11.04 -13.57
#